data_AF-A0A067L7V0-F1
#
_entry.id   AF-A0A067L7V0-F1
#
_cell.length_a   1.000
_cell.length_b   1.000
_cell.length_c   1.000
_cell.angle_alpha   90.00
_cell.angle_beta   90.00
_cell.angle_gamma   90.00
#
_symmetry.space_group_name_H-M   'P 1'
#
loop_
_entity.id
_entity.type
_entity.pdbx_description
1 polymer ?
#
loop_
_entity_poly.entity_id
_entity_poly.type
_entity_poly.pdbx_seq_one_letter_code
_entity_poly.pdbx_strand_id
1 'polypeptide(L)' 'MENNIRDPLLLPSGPITRSCAKRYGAAISSYVQDQVSQELHDQTFNKCCVELEGTPRLLILLEASVEGEARPGCARA' A
#
# COMPACT_ATOMS: atom_id res chain seq x y z
N MET A 1 -33.70 -3.71 -4.95
CA MET A 1 -32.97 -2.51 -4.53
C MET A 1 -31.51 -2.76 -4.89
N GLU A 2 -31.12 -2.44 -6.13
CA GLU A 2 -29.76 -2.66 -6.61
C GLU A 2 -28.73 -1.99 -5.71
N ASN A 3 -27.93 -2.81 -5.05
CA ASN A 3 -26.73 -2.39 -4.36
C ASN A 3 -25.62 -2.25 -5.41
N ASN A 4 -25.70 -1.17 -6.20
CA ASN A 4 -24.66 -0.87 -7.17
C ASN A 4 -23.39 -0.52 -6.40
N ILE A 5 -22.44 -1.44 -6.45
CA ILE A 5 -21.03 -1.31 -6.07
C ILE A 5 -20.39 -0.29 -7.02
N ARG A 6 -20.88 0.95 -6.98
CA ARG A 6 -20.23 2.09 -7.63
C ARG A 6 -19.13 2.52 -6.68
N ASP A 7 -18.01 3.01 -7.23
CA ASP A 7 -16.88 3.53 -6.45
C ASP A 7 -17.38 4.33 -5.22
N PRO A 8 -17.04 3.89 -4.00
CA PRO A 8 -17.56 4.47 -2.76
C PRO A 8 -17.08 5.91 -2.51
N LEU A 9 -16.11 6.40 -3.29
CA LEU A 9 -15.65 7.80 -3.29
C LEU A 9 -16.42 8.70 -4.26
N LEU A 10 -17.28 8.13 -5.12
CA LEU A 10 -18.13 8.94 -5.99
C LEU A 10 -19.28 9.53 -5.18
N LEU A 11 -19.51 10.83 -5.39
CA LEU A 11 -20.65 11.50 -4.80
C LEU A 11 -21.96 10.87 -5.31
N PRO A 12 -22.91 10.59 -4.42
CA PRO A 12 -24.23 10.11 -4.82
C PRO A 12 -24.94 11.20 -5.64
N SER A 13 -25.62 10.80 -6.72
CA SER A 13 -26.48 11.70 -7.48
C SER A 13 -27.84 11.85 -6.77
N GLY A 14 -28.31 13.09 -6.65
CA GLY A 14 -29.58 13.43 -5.98
C GLY A 14 -29.44 13.78 -4.49
N PRO A 15 -30.58 13.88 -3.76
CA PRO A 15 -30.58 14.28 -2.35
C PRO A 15 -29.75 13.32 -1.48
N ILE A 16 -28.84 13.89 -0.69
CA ILE A 16 -27.98 13.10 0.21
C ILE A 16 -28.79 12.65 1.42
N THR A 17 -29.14 11.37 1.43
CA THR A 17 -29.75 10.76 2.62
C THR A 17 -28.71 10.59 3.72
N ARG A 18 -29.17 10.53 4.98
CA ARG A 18 -28.29 10.31 6.14
C ARG A 18 -27.43 9.04 6.01
N SER A 19 -27.98 7.96 5.45
CA SER A 19 -27.24 6.71 5.25
C SER A 19 -26.17 6.84 4.17
N CYS A 20 -26.44 7.61 3.10
CA CYS A 20 -25.44 7.94 2.09
C CYS A 20 -24.31 8.79 2.66
N ALA A 21 -24.62 9.83 3.44
CA ALA A 21 -23.60 10.65 4.09
C ALA A 21 -22.69 9.81 5.01
N LYS A 22 -23.25 8.88 5.79
CA LYS A 22 -22.48 7.99 6.66
C LYS A 22 -21.54 7.06 5.88
N ARG A 23 -22.03 6.44 4.80
CA ARG A 23 -21.20 5.56 3.95
C ARG A 23 -20.09 6.32 3.24
N TYR A 24 -20.41 7.49 2.68
CA TYR A 24 -19.44 8.34 2.01
C TYR A 24 -18.35 8.83 2.98
N GLY A 25 -18.74 9.27 4.19
CA GLY A 25 -17.78 9.65 5.22
C GLY A 25 -16.84 8.50 5.59
N ALA A 26 -17.35 7.29 5.78
CA ALA A 26 -16.52 6.12 6.06
C ALA A 26 -15.55 5.79 4.91
N ALA A 27 -16.02 5.88 3.66
CA ALA A 27 -15.18 5.65 2.48
C ALA A 27 -14.05 6.68 2.36
N ILE A 28 -14.37 7.96 2.56
CA ILE A 28 -13.37 9.05 2.55
C ILE A 28 -12.36 8.86 3.68
N SER A 29 -12.80 8.52 4.89
CA SER A 29 -11.88 8.27 6.00
C SER A 29 -10.93 7.11 5.70
N SER A 30 -11.43 6.01 5.15
CA SER A 30 -10.59 4.88 4.74
C SER A 30 -9.58 5.29 3.67
N TYR A 31 -10.04 5.97 2.62
CA TYR A 31 -9.17 6.43 1.53
C TYR A 31 -8.05 7.35 2.02
N VAL A 32 -8.37 8.31 2.90
CA VAL A 32 -7.36 9.21 3.47
C VAL A 32 -6.35 8.43 4.30
N GLN A 33 -6.79 7.44 5.09
CA GLN A 33 -5.88 6.59 5.86
C GLN A 33 -4.95 5.80 4.94
N ASP A 34 -5.49 5.17 3.89
CA ASP A 34 -4.70 4.41 2.93
C ASP A 34 -3.67 5.29 2.22
N GLN A 35 -4.05 6.49 1.79
CA GLN A 35 -3.14 7.44 1.15
C GLN A 35 -2.05 7.94 2.10
N VAL A 36 -2.39 8.26 3.35
CA VAL A 36 -1.41 8.68 4.35
C VAL A 36 -0.44 7.55 4.67
N SER A 37 -0.93 6.32 4.80
CA SER A 37 -0.08 5.15 5.04
C SER A 37 0.86 4.88 3.87
N GLN A 38 0.36 4.96 2.63
CA GLN A 38 1.17 4.77 1.44
C GLN A 38 2.24 5.86 1.30
N GLU A 39 1.85 7.15 1.42
CA GLU A 39 2.79 8.27 1.35
C GLU A 39 3.86 8.17 2.45
N LEU A 40 3.48 7.82 3.68
CA LEU A 40 4.43 7.65 4.78
C LEU A 40 5.40 6.49 4.53
N HIS A 41 4.88 5.38 3.99
CA HIS A 41 5.68 4.24 3.59
C HIS A 41 6.68 4.64 2.51
N ASP A 42 6.23 5.32 1.46
CA ASP A 42 7.07 5.74 0.33
C ASP A 42 8.11 6.76 0.76
N GLN A 43 7.76 7.73 1.61
CA GLN A 43 8.73 8.66 2.19
C GLN A 43 9.79 7.94 3.02
N THR A 44 9.38 6.99 3.87
CA THR A 44 10.31 6.23 4.72
C THR A 44 11.22 5.34 3.88
N PHE A 45 10.66 4.66 2.88
CA PHE A 45 11.40 3.81 1.96
C PHE A 45 12.40 4.62 1.13
N ASN A 46 11.95 5.71 0.50
CA ASN A 46 12.82 6.58 -0.30
C ASN A 46 13.98 7.15 0.53
N LYS A 47 13.70 7.58 1.76
CA LYS A 47 14.73 8.04 2.68
C LYS A 47 15.73 6.93 3.02
N CYS A 48 15.24 5.73 3.31
CA CYS A 48 16.07 4.56 3.59
C CYS A 48 16.98 4.22 2.39
N CYS A 49 16.46 4.23 1.17
CA CYS A 49 17.25 4.00 -0.04
C CYS A 49 18.42 4.98 -0.16
N VAL A 50 18.16 6.28 0.04
CA VAL A 50 19.20 7.32 -0.02
C VAL A 50 20.26 7.13 1.08
N GLU A 51 19.85 6.78 2.30
CA GLU A 51 20.79 6.52 3.40
C GLU A 51 21.63 5.25 3.16
N LEU A 52 21.03 4.22 2.56
CA LEU A 52 21.70 2.96 2.22
C LEU A 52 22.67 3.10 1.04
N GLU A 53 22.39 3.95 0.05
CA GLU A 53 23.37 4.33 -1.00
C GLU A 53 24.67 4.89 -0.41
N GLY A 54 24.57 5.63 0.70
CA GLY A 54 25.74 6.08 1.46
C GLY A 54 26.47 4.97 2.25
N THR A 55 25.88 3.77 2.35
CA THR A 55 26.37 2.65 3.16
C THR A 55 26.51 1.36 2.33
N PRO A 56 27.55 1.26 1.46
CA PRO A 56 27.67 0.20 0.46
C PRO A 56 27.71 -1.22 1.04
N ARG A 57 28.15 -1.41 2.29
CA ARG A 57 28.18 -2.74 2.94
C ARG A 57 26.78 -3.29 3.26
N LEU A 58 25.84 -2.42 3.62
CA LEU A 58 24.47 -2.84 3.91
C LEU A 58 23.73 -3.20 2.62
N LEU A 59 23.94 -2.43 1.54
CA LEU A 59 23.38 -2.75 0.22
C LEU A 59 23.83 -4.12 -0.28
N ILE A 60 25.15 -4.41 -0.21
CA ILE A 60 25.70 -5.71 -0.62
C ILE A 60 25.09 -6.87 0.18
N LEU A 61 24.87 -6.68 1.49
CA LEU A 61 24.27 -7.71 2.34
C LEU A 61 22.79 -7.93 2.02
N LEU A 62 22.03 -6.86 1.75
CA LEU A 62 20.62 -6.95 1.36
C LEU A 62 20.47 -7.64 0.00
N GLU A 63 21.29 -7.28 -0.98
CA GLU A 63 21.29 -7.86 -2.33
C GLU A 63 21.64 -9.37 -2.28
N ALA A 64 22.68 -9.74 -1.52
CA ALA A 64 23.03 -11.14 -1.29
C ALA A 64 21.92 -11.94 -0.55
N SER A 65 21.10 -11.27 0.27
CA SER A 65 19.97 -11.90 0.97
C SER A 65 18.76 -12.13 0.05
N VAL A 66 18.55 -11.26 -0.94
CA VAL A 66 17.50 -11.41 -1.98
C VAL A 66 17.85 -12.52 -2.97
N GLU A 67 19.13 -12.69 -3.31
CA GLU A 67 19.63 -13.76 -4.20
C GLU A 67 19.51 -15.17 -3.59
N GLY A 68 19.42 -15.27 -2.25
CA GLY A 68 19.26 -16.54 -1.54
C GLY A 68 17.88 -17.19 -1.68
N GLU A 69 16.88 -16.47 -2.20
CA GLU A 69 15.48 -16.92 -2.33
C GLU A 69 15.19 -17.54 -3.72
N ALA A 70 16.04 -18.47 -4.19
CA ALA A 70 15.73 -19.50 -5.20
C ALA A 70 16.83 -20.59 -5.16
N ARG A 71 16.59 -21.90 -4.94
CA ARG A 71 15.45 -22.77 -5.29
C ARG A 71 15.29 -23.92 -4.26
N PRO A 72 14.06 -24.30 -3.89
CA PRO A 72 13.81 -25.60 -3.29
C PRO A 72 13.87 -26.67 -4.39
N GLY A 73 14.92 -27.48 -4.40
CA GLY A 73 14.95 -28.70 -5.20
C GLY A 73 16.24 -28.95 -5.96
N CYS A 74 17.27 -29.39 -5.25
CA CYS A 74 18.11 -30.47 -5.74
C CYS A 74 18.72 -31.22 -4.55
N ALA A 75 17.92 -32.09 -3.95
CA ALA A 75 18.43 -33.21 -3.18
C ALA A 75 17.97 -34.48 -3.89
N ARG A 76 18.91 -35.15 -4.56
CA ARG A 76 18.94 -36.60 -4.75
C ARG A 76 20.27 -37.00 -5.40
N ALA A 77 21.19 -37.42 -4.55
CA ALA A 77 22.13 -38.49 -4.87
C ALA A 77 21.42 -39.84 -4.66
#